data_AF-A0A7G7MN84-F1
#
_entry.id   AF-A0A7G7MN84-F1
#
_cell.length_a   1.000
_cell.length_b   1.000
_cell.length_c   1.000
_cell.angle_alpha   90.00
_cell.angle_beta   90.00
_cell.angle_gamma   90.00
#
_symmetry.space_group_name_H-M   'P 1'
#
loop_
_entity.id
_entity.type
_entity.pdbx_description
1 polymer ?
#
loop_
_entity_poly.entity_id
_entity_poly.type
_entity_poly.pdbx_seq_one_letter_code
_entity_poly.pdbx_strand_id
1 'polypeptide(L)'
;MTEPLRSDVDAAAGTAVILGGVYREVCLRVLQRFLEDGEAVVRIVSFGTMLAVKGLLMLTDRRLVVMPVHPFSGRVPDVYTTIDPAVVERVSWVPGTMFGRLELIGPGFVHSFGSIDIQAGTELAAELPGGGRPVAADSGTPAPGRAFEIHALGPSGSGKTVLMASLYQRLRLRRPELAFYLRSDPDTSLHLNAVFNRIVDPDQEWPEASQGIEAWNFSACVPSPAGDFEPVSFRYLDYPGGVLTDPRGAHDATISGLVSSLRSANALLILLDGQAMLSLVEGSQRGRRYLDFEITSSLEIAQQSRCPVHFVVTKWDLVEGRCTLDDIRDALLRDENVGDLVRSKAEDAPTTIRLIPVSAVGPGFAELLPDGQMRKIGAPARPQRVELPLLAVVPDFLQFAYAEIEDRDRRLARDADSAAGPGRSWSPLVNRVAELSVPTLRGAIVKRYPALGQVLSEDVFHQALGYADRLAERRADRLAAGRERYAQELQKQRQDVDGDRSALELLESQCENAVTAFEEEQPASVLAGGAQRFGSYVAAARSGG
;
A
#
# COMPACT_ATOMS: atom_id res chain seq x y z
N MET A 1 -20.29 48.61 -7.66
CA MET A 1 -19.25 49.64 -7.90
C MET A 1 -18.15 49.37 -6.90
N THR A 2 -17.08 48.71 -7.33
CA THR A 2 -15.92 48.36 -6.51
C THR A 2 -15.00 49.56 -6.40
N GLU A 3 -14.58 49.93 -5.18
CA GLU A 3 -13.48 50.88 -4.97
C GLU A 3 -12.22 50.38 -5.71
N PRO A 4 -11.43 51.28 -6.31
CA PRO A 4 -10.16 50.89 -6.90
C PRO A 4 -9.24 50.33 -5.80
N LEU A 5 -8.71 49.12 -6.04
CA LEU A 5 -7.74 48.48 -5.17
C LEU A 5 -6.48 49.37 -5.04
N ARG A 6 -5.86 49.37 -3.85
CA ARG A 6 -4.61 50.09 -3.61
C ARG A 6 -3.49 49.48 -4.47
N SER A 7 -2.55 50.30 -4.94
CA SER A 7 -1.48 49.89 -5.88
C SER A 7 -0.52 48.82 -5.35
N ASP A 8 -0.38 48.71 -4.04
CA ASP A 8 0.33 47.64 -3.32
C ASP A 8 -0.40 46.29 -3.41
N VAL A 9 -1.74 46.29 -3.44
CA VAL A 9 -2.55 45.09 -3.68
C VAL A 9 -2.38 44.61 -5.12
N ASP A 10 -2.33 45.52 -6.09
CA ASP A 10 -2.12 45.15 -7.50
C ASP A 10 -0.71 44.60 -7.76
N ALA A 11 0.32 45.08 -7.04
CA ALA A 11 1.66 44.52 -7.09
C ALA A 11 1.73 43.11 -6.48
N ALA A 12 1.10 42.88 -5.32
CA ALA A 12 0.99 41.56 -4.70
C ALA A 12 0.11 40.60 -5.51
N ALA A 13 -0.94 41.12 -6.16
CA ALA A 13 -1.80 40.37 -7.07
C ALA A 13 -1.10 40.05 -8.41
N GLY A 14 -0.09 40.85 -8.81
CA GLY A 14 0.80 40.59 -9.93
C GLY A 14 1.60 39.28 -9.77
N THR A 15 1.86 38.86 -8.54
CA THR A 15 2.46 37.55 -8.21
C THR A 15 1.42 36.43 -8.19
N ALA A 16 0.13 36.77 -8.04
CA ALA A 16 -1.01 35.84 -8.01
C ALA A 16 -1.64 35.56 -9.39
N VAL A 17 -0.99 36.01 -10.49
CA VAL A 17 -1.52 36.08 -11.87
C VAL A 17 -1.93 34.73 -12.48
N ILE A 18 -1.68 33.60 -11.82
CA ILE A 18 -2.08 32.26 -12.28
C ILE A 18 -3.51 31.89 -11.82
N LEU A 19 -4.12 32.67 -10.92
CA LEU A 19 -5.45 32.36 -10.37
C LEU A 19 -6.59 33.02 -11.18
N GLY A 20 -7.26 32.24 -12.00
CA GLY A 20 -8.48 32.66 -12.71
C GLY A 20 -9.73 32.69 -11.83
N GLY A 21 -10.65 33.64 -12.09
CA GLY A 21 -12.02 33.64 -11.56
C GLY A 21 -12.14 33.88 -10.05
N VAL A 22 -12.98 33.08 -9.38
CA VAL A 22 -13.38 33.19 -7.96
C VAL A 22 -12.17 33.21 -7.00
N TYR A 23 -11.08 32.53 -7.37
CA TYR A 23 -9.85 32.49 -6.57
C TYR A 23 -9.17 33.85 -6.45
N ARG A 24 -9.21 34.67 -7.51
CA ARG A 24 -8.65 36.02 -7.48
C ARG A 24 -9.37 36.88 -6.44
N GLU A 25 -10.69 36.79 -6.37
CA GLU A 25 -11.48 37.61 -5.44
C GLU A 25 -11.27 37.19 -3.98
N VAL A 26 -11.18 35.88 -3.71
CA VAL A 26 -10.83 35.35 -2.39
C VAL A 26 -9.42 35.80 -1.99
N CYS A 27 -8.44 35.69 -2.89
CA CYS A 27 -7.08 36.18 -2.66
C CYS A 27 -7.06 37.67 -2.34
N LEU A 28 -7.75 38.50 -3.13
CA LEU A 28 -7.75 39.95 -2.93
C LEU A 28 -8.33 40.36 -1.58
N ARG A 29 -9.41 39.72 -1.13
CA ARG A 29 -10.02 40.00 0.18
C ARG A 29 -9.12 39.58 1.34
N VAL A 30 -8.45 38.45 1.20
CA VAL A 30 -7.46 38.00 2.18
C VAL A 30 -6.28 38.98 2.20
N LEU A 31 -5.68 39.25 1.04
CA LEU A 31 -4.57 40.20 0.89
C LEU A 31 -4.88 41.54 1.54
N GLN A 32 -6.08 42.07 1.30
CA GLN A 32 -6.53 43.31 1.92
C GLN A 32 -6.47 43.25 3.44
N ARG A 33 -6.93 42.15 4.06
CA ARG A 33 -6.90 41.97 5.52
C ARG A 33 -5.48 41.97 6.09
N PHE A 34 -4.54 41.30 5.42
CA PHE A 34 -3.14 41.28 5.87
C PHE A 34 -2.45 42.64 5.70
N LEU A 35 -2.78 43.36 4.63
CA LEU A 35 -2.29 44.73 4.43
C LEU A 35 -2.89 45.72 5.43
N GLU A 36 -4.15 45.53 5.85
CA GLU A 36 -4.78 46.28 6.95
C GLU A 36 -4.10 46.00 8.29
N ASP A 37 -3.63 44.77 8.52
CA ASP A 37 -2.82 44.37 9.68
C ASP A 37 -1.35 44.83 9.60
N GLY A 38 -0.97 45.51 8.50
CA GLY A 38 0.38 46.02 8.26
C GLY A 38 1.43 44.94 7.99
N GLU A 39 1.01 43.76 7.50
CA GLU A 39 1.89 42.69 7.06
C GLU A 39 2.22 42.82 5.57
N ALA A 40 3.50 42.67 5.23
CA ALA A 40 3.95 42.64 3.86
C ALA A 40 3.84 41.22 3.31
N VAL A 41 3.06 41.04 2.25
CA VAL A 41 2.94 39.73 1.59
C VAL A 41 4.16 39.54 0.69
N VAL A 42 4.98 38.54 1.04
CA VAL A 42 6.20 38.19 0.30
C VAL A 42 5.85 37.34 -0.91
N ARG A 43 5.01 36.30 -0.71
CA ARG A 43 4.70 35.32 -1.74
C ARG A 43 3.35 34.65 -1.53
N ILE A 44 2.70 34.30 -2.63
CA ILE A 44 1.50 33.46 -2.64
C ILE A 44 1.73 32.29 -3.60
N VAL A 45 1.45 31.09 -3.14
CA VAL A 45 1.55 29.85 -3.92
C VAL A 45 0.26 29.06 -3.78
N SER A 46 -0.35 28.66 -4.88
CA SER A 46 -1.46 27.71 -4.86
C SER A 46 -0.96 26.29 -4.74
N PHE A 47 -1.69 25.46 -4.00
CA PHE A 47 -1.49 24.01 -3.96
C PHE A 47 -2.80 23.29 -4.26
N GLY A 48 -2.72 22.17 -4.98
CA GLY A 48 -3.89 21.42 -5.44
C GLY A 48 -3.70 20.86 -6.83
N THR A 49 -4.63 20.03 -7.29
CA THR A 49 -4.52 19.38 -8.60
C THR A 49 -4.77 20.39 -9.73
N MET A 50 -4.34 20.06 -10.95
CA MET A 50 -4.54 20.89 -12.16
C MET A 50 -6.01 21.25 -12.41
N LEU A 51 -6.95 20.48 -11.85
CA LEU A 51 -8.40 20.66 -11.96
C LEU A 51 -9.06 21.24 -10.70
N ALA A 52 -8.33 21.35 -9.57
CA ALA A 52 -8.86 21.87 -8.31
C ALA A 52 -7.75 22.42 -7.39
N VAL A 53 -7.70 23.75 -7.25
CA VAL A 53 -6.90 24.40 -6.21
C VAL A 53 -7.49 24.02 -4.85
N LYS A 54 -6.73 23.28 -4.05
CA LYS A 54 -7.08 22.81 -2.69
C LYS A 54 -6.86 23.91 -1.65
N GLY A 55 -5.92 24.82 -1.91
CA GLY A 55 -5.66 25.94 -1.03
C GLY A 55 -4.56 26.88 -1.52
N LEU A 56 -4.25 27.85 -0.66
CA LEU A 56 -3.22 28.85 -0.85
C LEU A 56 -2.24 28.80 0.32
N LEU A 57 -0.97 28.84 0.01
CA LEU A 57 0.12 29.14 0.92
C LEU A 57 0.50 30.60 0.70
N MET A 58 0.47 31.40 1.75
CA MET A 58 0.89 32.80 1.67
C MET A 58 1.96 33.06 2.72
N LEU A 59 3.14 33.43 2.26
CA LEU A 59 4.23 33.87 3.12
C LEU A 59 4.16 35.38 3.28
N THR A 60 4.05 35.84 4.52
CA THR A 60 4.21 37.25 4.89
C THR A 60 5.57 37.46 5.57
N ASP A 61 5.92 38.70 5.82
CA ASP A 61 7.10 39.08 6.61
C ASP A 61 7.03 38.59 8.07
N ARG A 62 5.85 38.14 8.55
CA ARG A 62 5.63 37.67 9.91
C ARG A 62 5.23 36.21 10.03
N ARG A 63 4.54 35.66 9.05
CA ARG A 63 3.95 34.32 9.16
C ARG A 63 3.74 33.62 7.83
N LEU A 64 3.71 32.29 7.89
CA LEU A 64 3.17 31.48 6.81
C LEU A 64 1.70 31.18 7.08
N VAL A 65 0.84 31.46 6.11
CA VAL A 65 -0.60 31.29 6.20
C VAL A 65 -1.03 30.18 5.26
N VAL A 66 -1.70 29.18 5.80
CA VAL A 66 -2.30 28.08 5.05
C VAL A 66 -3.81 28.30 5.00
N MET A 67 -4.32 28.51 3.79
CA MET A 67 -5.74 28.74 3.57
C MET A 67 -6.34 27.63 2.72
N PRO A 68 -7.21 26.78 3.28
CA PRO A 68 -7.97 25.84 2.46
C PRO A 68 -8.98 26.64 1.62
N VAL A 69 -8.99 26.44 0.30
CA VAL A 69 -9.96 27.11 -0.58
C VAL A 69 -10.94 26.08 -1.09
N HIS A 70 -12.23 26.29 -0.83
CA HIS A 70 -13.27 25.43 -1.38
C HIS A 70 -13.64 25.95 -2.79
N PRO A 71 -13.47 25.15 -3.86
CA PRO A 71 -13.58 25.61 -5.26
C PRO A 71 -14.91 26.28 -5.63
N PHE A 72 -15.97 26.07 -4.85
CA PHE A 72 -17.34 26.43 -5.21
C PHE A 72 -18.03 27.39 -4.24
N SER A 73 -17.43 27.72 -3.08
CA SER A 73 -18.15 28.49 -2.07
C SER A 73 -18.09 30.00 -2.30
N GLY A 74 -17.07 30.50 -2.99
CA GLY A 74 -16.79 31.95 -3.11
C GLY A 74 -16.61 32.66 -1.76
N ARG A 75 -16.63 31.91 -0.66
CA ARG A 75 -16.49 32.43 0.70
C ARG A 75 -15.03 32.32 1.11
N VAL A 76 -14.50 33.44 1.58
CA VAL A 76 -13.23 33.46 2.30
C VAL A 76 -13.42 32.63 3.57
N PRO A 77 -12.57 31.63 3.86
CA PRO A 77 -12.63 30.92 5.12
C PRO A 77 -12.40 31.90 6.27
N ASP A 78 -13.28 31.90 7.28
CA ASP A 78 -13.05 32.66 8.52
C ASP A 78 -11.89 32.08 9.34
N VAL A 79 -11.48 30.85 9.03
CA VAL A 79 -10.43 30.10 9.72
C VAL A 79 -9.33 29.73 8.72
N TYR A 80 -8.12 30.21 9.00
CA TYR A 80 -6.89 29.81 8.34
C TYR A 80 -5.87 29.38 9.40
N THR A 81 -4.93 28.53 9.01
CA THR A 81 -3.84 28.09 9.90
C THR A 81 -2.65 29.00 9.68
N THR A 82 -2.09 29.52 10.78
CA THR A 82 -0.85 30.29 10.73
C THR A 82 0.28 29.47 11.32
N ILE A 83 1.40 29.43 10.63
CA ILE A 83 2.64 28.79 11.07
C ILE A 83 3.65 29.92 11.26
N ASP A 84 4.24 30.01 12.43
CA ASP A 84 5.38 30.89 12.66
C ASP A 84 6.60 30.32 11.91
N PRO A 85 7.17 31.03 10.91
CA PRO A 85 8.31 30.54 10.16
C PRO A 85 9.51 30.24 11.06
N ALA A 86 9.63 30.90 12.23
CA ALA A 86 10.70 30.66 13.18
C ALA A 86 10.62 29.30 13.88
N VAL A 87 9.45 28.63 13.89
CA VAL A 87 9.31 27.27 14.44
C VAL A 87 9.53 26.17 13.40
N VAL A 88 9.77 26.52 12.14
CA VAL A 88 10.09 25.57 11.09
C VAL A 88 11.58 25.23 11.19
N GLU A 89 11.88 24.01 11.65
CA GLU A 89 13.24 23.51 11.79
C GLU A 89 13.83 23.05 10.45
N ARG A 90 12.97 22.48 9.59
CA ARG A 90 13.37 21.94 8.29
C ARG A 90 12.29 22.13 7.25
N VAL A 91 12.71 22.60 6.07
CA VAL A 91 11.90 22.65 4.86
C VAL A 91 12.42 21.58 3.89
N SER A 92 11.55 20.69 3.44
CA SER A 92 11.86 19.70 2.42
C SER A 92 11.07 19.99 1.16
N TRP A 93 11.77 20.23 0.04
CA TRP A 93 11.14 20.43 -1.25
C TRP A 93 11.53 19.28 -2.19
N VAL A 94 10.52 18.56 -2.68
CA VAL A 94 10.69 17.46 -3.63
C VAL A 94 10.08 17.89 -4.97
N PRO A 95 10.89 18.31 -5.96
CA PRO A 95 10.38 18.67 -7.28
C PRO A 95 9.91 17.42 -8.03
N GLY A 96 8.76 17.51 -8.72
CA GLY A 96 8.32 16.53 -9.71
C GLY A 96 8.47 17.06 -11.14
N THR A 97 7.75 16.50 -12.12
CA THR A 97 7.88 16.87 -13.54
C THR A 97 7.18 18.18 -13.93
N MET A 98 6.01 18.45 -13.35
CA MET A 98 5.27 19.72 -13.52
C MET A 98 4.94 20.40 -12.18
N PHE A 99 4.82 19.60 -11.12
CA PHE A 99 4.53 20.08 -9.77
C PHE A 99 5.41 19.34 -8.77
N GLY A 100 5.70 19.95 -7.63
CA GLY A 100 6.42 19.33 -6.53
C GLY A 100 5.61 19.27 -5.24
N ARG A 101 6.30 18.86 -4.18
CA ARG A 101 5.77 18.75 -2.81
C ARG A 101 6.67 19.51 -1.84
N LEU A 102 6.05 20.35 -1.02
CA LEU A 102 6.71 21.09 0.06
C LEU A 102 6.30 20.48 1.40
N GLU A 103 7.28 20.15 2.24
CA GLU A 103 7.06 19.71 3.62
C GLU A 103 7.72 20.66 4.61
N LEU A 104 6.95 21.05 5.63
CA LEU A 104 7.40 21.90 6.73
C LEU A 104 7.41 21.07 8.00
N ILE A 105 8.57 21.02 8.65
CA ILE A 105 8.82 20.18 9.81
C ILE A 105 9.27 21.08 10.96
N GLY A 106 8.64 20.93 12.11
CA GLY A 106 9.02 21.60 13.34
C GLY A 106 8.56 20.82 14.58
N PRO A 107 8.73 21.38 15.79
CA PRO A 107 8.44 20.67 17.03
C PRO A 107 6.98 20.24 17.12
N GLY A 108 6.74 18.93 16.98
CA GLY A 108 5.41 18.33 17.08
C GLY A 108 4.51 18.52 15.86
N PHE A 109 5.02 18.95 14.71
CA PHE A 109 4.22 19.03 13.48
C PHE A 109 5.01 18.65 12.21
N VAL A 110 4.28 18.08 11.25
CA VAL A 110 4.70 17.91 9.86
C VAL A 110 3.53 18.32 8.98
N HIS A 111 3.73 19.36 8.17
CA HIS A 111 2.74 19.81 7.18
C HIS A 111 3.26 19.52 5.77
N SER A 112 2.46 18.82 4.95
CA SER A 112 2.82 18.43 3.59
C SER A 112 1.85 19.06 2.59
N PHE A 113 2.40 19.76 1.59
CA PHE A 113 1.67 20.47 0.55
C PHE A 113 2.11 19.97 -0.82
N GLY A 114 1.23 19.21 -1.49
CA GLY A 114 1.50 18.65 -2.81
C GLY A 114 0.93 19.48 -3.96
N SER A 115 1.40 19.18 -5.17
CA SER A 115 0.93 19.80 -6.42
C SER A 115 1.16 21.32 -6.45
N ILE A 116 2.34 21.74 -6.01
CA ILE A 116 2.80 23.12 -6.11
C ILE A 116 3.59 23.27 -7.41
N ASP A 117 3.35 24.33 -8.19
CA ASP A 117 4.15 24.63 -9.38
C ASP A 117 5.65 24.61 -9.05
N ILE A 118 6.48 24.02 -9.92
CA ILE A 118 7.89 23.76 -9.59
C ILE A 118 8.64 25.04 -9.27
N GLN A 119 8.43 26.09 -10.08
CA GLN A 119 9.11 27.36 -9.88
C GLN A 119 8.62 28.00 -8.58
N ALA A 120 7.31 28.09 -8.38
CA ALA A 120 6.73 28.68 -7.19
C ALA A 120 7.14 27.95 -5.89
N GLY A 121 7.20 26.61 -5.91
CA GLY A 121 7.59 25.80 -4.77
C GLY A 121 9.09 25.87 -4.46
N THR A 122 9.93 25.93 -5.50
CA THR A 122 11.37 26.12 -5.33
C THR A 122 11.69 27.48 -4.72
N GLU A 123 11.03 28.54 -5.21
CA GLU A 123 11.21 29.89 -4.67
C GLU A 123 10.66 30.01 -3.25
N LEU A 124 9.47 29.43 -2.97
CA LEU A 124 8.91 29.41 -1.62
C LEU A 124 9.80 28.64 -0.62
N ALA A 125 10.35 27.50 -1.03
CA ALA A 125 11.25 26.72 -0.18
C ALA A 125 12.53 27.49 0.16
N ALA A 126 13.05 28.29 -0.78
CA ALA A 126 14.24 29.11 -0.58
C ALA A 126 14.00 30.32 0.35
N GLU A 127 12.77 30.81 0.43
CA GLU A 127 12.39 31.96 1.25
C GLU A 127 12.05 31.59 2.70
N LEU A 128 11.75 30.31 2.98
CA LEU A 128 11.41 29.85 4.33
C LEU A 128 12.66 29.61 5.21
N PRO A 129 12.60 29.88 6.52
CA PRO A 129 13.68 29.56 7.45
C PRO A 129 13.98 28.06 7.43
N GLY A 130 15.25 27.69 7.32
CA GLY A 130 15.66 26.28 7.15
C GLY A 130 15.56 25.77 5.70
N GLY A 131 15.25 26.64 4.73
CA GLY A 131 15.31 26.40 3.29
C GLY A 131 16.73 26.08 2.80
N GLY A 132 17.13 24.81 2.94
CA GLY A 132 18.33 24.29 2.29
C GLY A 132 18.14 24.15 0.78
N ARG A 133 19.25 24.23 0.04
CA ARG A 133 19.37 23.90 -1.39
C ARG A 133 18.51 22.67 -1.73
N PRO A 134 17.75 22.65 -2.84
CA PRO A 134 16.84 21.56 -3.18
C PRO A 134 17.52 20.22 -2.91
N VAL A 135 16.90 19.41 -2.04
CA VAL A 135 17.38 18.08 -1.77
C VAL A 135 17.25 17.35 -3.10
N ALA A 136 18.39 17.06 -3.74
CA ALA A 136 18.41 16.21 -4.92
C ALA A 136 17.60 14.97 -4.54
N ALA A 137 16.56 14.67 -5.34
CA ALA A 137 15.62 13.59 -5.07
C ALA A 137 16.38 12.39 -4.52
N ASP A 138 16.27 12.18 -3.20
CA ASP A 138 16.99 11.11 -2.56
C ASP A 138 16.37 9.83 -3.10
N SER A 139 17.10 9.16 -3.99
CA SER A 139 16.64 8.02 -4.80
C SER A 139 16.20 6.80 -3.98
N GLY A 140 16.22 6.91 -2.64
CA GLY A 140 15.83 5.88 -1.69
C GLY A 140 14.58 6.17 -0.85
N THR A 141 14.04 7.39 -0.84
CA THR A 141 12.79 7.64 -0.07
C THR A 141 11.59 7.53 -1.02
N PRO A 142 10.75 6.47 -0.92
CA PRO A 142 9.60 6.31 -1.79
C PRO A 142 8.68 7.52 -1.66
N ALA A 143 8.06 7.93 -2.77
CA ALA A 143 7.09 9.03 -2.78
C ALA A 143 6.04 8.80 -1.68
N PRO A 144 5.88 9.72 -0.70
CA PRO A 144 5.00 9.46 0.43
C PRO A 144 3.56 9.34 -0.07
N GLY A 145 2.91 8.19 0.20
CA GLY A 145 1.50 7.96 -0.07
C GLY A 145 1.12 6.67 -0.83
N ARG A 146 2.09 5.83 -1.24
CA ARG A 146 1.83 4.56 -1.96
C ARG A 146 2.75 3.40 -1.50
N ALA A 147 3.07 3.36 -0.21
CA ALA A 147 3.84 2.27 0.37
C ALA A 147 2.90 1.19 0.94
N PHE A 148 3.09 -0.05 0.53
CA PHE A 148 2.43 -1.21 1.14
C PHE A 148 3.32 -1.80 2.24
N GLU A 149 2.83 -1.76 3.47
CA GLU A 149 3.46 -2.40 4.64
C GLU A 149 3.08 -3.90 4.66
N ILE A 150 4.07 -4.75 4.47
CA ILE A 150 3.94 -6.21 4.40
C ILE A 150 4.72 -6.81 5.56
N HIS A 151 4.09 -7.68 6.33
CA HIS A 151 4.75 -8.31 7.47
C HIS A 151 4.78 -9.82 7.31
N ALA A 152 5.98 -10.39 7.43
CA ALA A 152 6.17 -11.82 7.41
C ALA A 152 6.21 -12.40 8.81
N LEU A 153 5.22 -13.21 9.12
CA LEU A 153 5.08 -13.91 10.38
C LEU A 153 5.49 -15.36 10.17
N GLY A 154 6.19 -15.94 11.14
CA GLY A 154 6.47 -17.37 11.13
C GLY A 154 7.61 -17.74 12.07
N PRO A 155 7.63 -19.00 12.55
CA PRO A 155 8.63 -19.46 13.49
C PRO A 155 10.05 -19.43 12.89
N SER A 156 11.05 -19.61 13.75
CA SER A 156 12.42 -19.80 13.27
C SER A 156 12.48 -21.05 12.37
N GLY A 157 13.26 -20.97 11.29
CA GLY A 157 13.38 -22.08 10.34
C GLY A 157 12.27 -22.17 9.29
N SER A 158 11.21 -21.36 9.34
CA SER A 158 10.15 -21.30 8.31
C SER A 158 10.61 -20.69 6.98
N GLY A 159 11.87 -20.27 6.87
CA GLY A 159 12.45 -19.82 5.61
C GLY A 159 12.21 -18.35 5.24
N LYS A 160 11.84 -17.47 6.18
CA LYS A 160 11.65 -16.01 5.95
C LYS A 160 12.80 -15.36 5.18
N THR A 161 14.01 -15.45 5.73
CA THR A 161 15.23 -14.85 5.16
C THR A 161 15.54 -15.42 3.77
N VAL A 162 15.41 -16.75 3.60
CA VAL A 162 15.66 -17.43 2.31
C VAL A 162 14.62 -17.03 1.27
N LEU A 163 13.35 -16.93 1.66
CA LEU A 163 12.27 -16.45 0.81
C LEU A 163 12.53 -15.02 0.35
N MET A 164 12.88 -14.11 1.27
CA MET A 164 13.13 -12.71 0.95
C MET A 164 14.30 -12.53 -0.03
N ALA A 165 15.45 -13.15 0.27
CA ALA A 165 16.61 -13.08 -0.62
C ALA A 165 16.29 -13.65 -2.02
N SER A 166 15.51 -14.72 -2.09
CA SER A 166 15.11 -15.35 -3.36
C SER A 166 14.09 -14.52 -4.14
N LEU A 167 13.13 -13.90 -3.44
CA LEU A 167 12.16 -12.94 -4.02
C LEU A 167 12.90 -11.74 -4.59
N TYR A 168 13.83 -11.15 -3.83
CA TYR A 168 14.63 -10.02 -4.31
C TYR A 168 15.47 -10.42 -5.52
N GLN A 169 16.16 -11.57 -5.47
CA GLN A 169 16.92 -12.06 -6.61
C GLN A 169 16.05 -12.32 -7.86
N ARG A 170 14.83 -12.81 -7.65
CA ARG A 170 13.85 -13.03 -8.73
C ARG A 170 13.47 -11.69 -9.37
N LEU A 171 13.24 -10.65 -8.58
CA LEU A 171 12.61 -9.41 -9.02
C LEU A 171 13.57 -8.23 -9.24
N ARG A 172 14.84 -8.28 -8.81
CA ARG A 172 15.79 -7.16 -8.91
C ARG A 172 16.19 -6.76 -10.34
N LEU A 173 16.02 -7.68 -11.31
CA LEU A 173 16.32 -7.45 -12.71
C LEU A 173 15.04 -7.55 -13.53
N ARG A 174 14.96 -6.73 -14.59
CA ARG A 174 13.86 -6.80 -15.57
C ARG A 174 13.76 -8.20 -16.18
N ARG A 175 12.54 -8.73 -16.24
CA ARG A 175 12.25 -10.02 -16.87
C ARG A 175 11.15 -9.88 -17.93
N PRO A 176 11.20 -10.63 -19.03
CA PRO A 176 10.17 -10.56 -20.07
C PRO A 176 8.76 -10.87 -19.56
N GLU A 177 8.63 -11.80 -18.62
CA GLU A 177 7.35 -12.25 -18.09
C GLU A 177 6.71 -11.30 -17.06
N LEU A 178 7.47 -10.31 -16.54
CA LEU A 178 7.00 -9.33 -15.56
C LEU A 178 7.04 -7.92 -16.13
N ALA A 179 5.99 -7.14 -15.86
CA ALA A 179 5.91 -5.74 -16.30
C ALA A 179 6.77 -4.79 -15.46
N PHE A 180 7.35 -5.26 -14.36
CA PHE A 180 8.13 -4.46 -13.42
C PHE A 180 9.32 -5.24 -12.87
N TYR A 181 10.20 -4.53 -12.18
CA TYR A 181 11.28 -5.08 -11.35
C TYR A 181 11.33 -4.32 -10.02
N LEU A 182 12.04 -4.84 -9.02
CA LEU A 182 12.22 -4.17 -7.73
C LEU A 182 13.55 -3.43 -7.68
N ARG A 183 13.49 -2.15 -7.32
CA ARG A 183 14.65 -1.37 -6.88
C ARG A 183 14.65 -1.30 -5.35
N SER A 184 15.83 -1.35 -4.75
CA SER A 184 16.04 -1.16 -3.31
C SER A 184 17.13 -0.12 -3.09
N ASP A 185 17.30 0.32 -1.84
CA ASP A 185 18.50 1.04 -1.44
C ASP A 185 19.76 0.14 -1.54
N PRO A 186 20.97 0.74 -1.61
CA PRO A 186 22.21 0.00 -1.74
C PRO A 186 22.47 -1.01 -0.61
N ASP A 187 22.13 -0.67 0.63
CA ASP A 187 22.42 -1.50 1.80
C ASP A 187 21.53 -2.76 1.79
N THR A 188 20.22 -2.59 1.56
CA THR A 188 19.28 -3.68 1.33
C THR A 188 19.73 -4.58 0.18
N SER A 189 20.18 -3.98 -0.94
CA SER A 189 20.65 -4.74 -2.10
C SER A 189 21.87 -5.58 -1.77
N LEU A 190 22.90 -4.98 -1.15
CA LEU A 190 24.14 -5.65 -0.79
C LEU A 190 23.87 -6.79 0.20
N HIS A 191 23.04 -6.55 1.22
CA HIS A 191 22.69 -7.56 2.21
C HIS A 191 21.98 -8.75 1.57
N LEU A 192 20.88 -8.52 0.84
CA LEU A 192 20.10 -9.60 0.24
C LEU A 192 20.89 -10.37 -0.82
N ASN A 193 21.78 -9.70 -1.54
CA ASN A 193 22.70 -10.36 -2.46
C ASN A 193 23.72 -11.25 -1.73
N ALA A 194 24.27 -10.79 -0.62
CA ALA A 194 25.18 -11.60 0.19
C ALA A 194 24.48 -12.84 0.76
N VAL A 195 23.26 -12.66 1.29
CA VAL A 195 22.42 -13.77 1.76
C VAL A 195 22.11 -14.75 0.63
N PHE A 196 21.72 -14.27 -0.55
CA PHE A 196 21.45 -15.12 -1.70
C PHE A 196 22.69 -15.89 -2.17
N ASN A 197 23.85 -15.24 -2.22
CA ASN A 197 25.12 -15.89 -2.56
C ASN A 197 25.44 -17.02 -1.57
N ARG A 198 25.26 -16.79 -0.28
CA ARG A 198 25.40 -17.82 0.75
C ARG A 198 24.39 -18.96 0.57
N ILE A 199 23.16 -18.68 0.15
CA ILE A 199 22.14 -19.71 -0.12
C ILE A 199 22.60 -20.61 -1.28
N VAL A 200 23.05 -20.03 -2.39
CA VAL A 200 23.39 -20.80 -3.61
C VAL A 200 24.75 -21.49 -3.56
N ASP A 201 25.66 -21.05 -2.69
CA ASP A 201 26.96 -21.67 -2.50
C ASP A 201 26.81 -23.01 -1.74
N PRO A 202 27.15 -24.16 -2.35
CA PRO A 202 27.02 -25.47 -1.71
C PRO A 202 28.03 -25.69 -0.57
N ASP A 203 29.13 -24.94 -0.53
CA ASP A 203 30.18 -25.08 0.48
C ASP A 203 29.89 -24.22 1.72
N GLN A 204 28.90 -23.34 1.66
CA GLN A 204 28.46 -22.54 2.80
C GLN A 204 27.23 -23.15 3.48
N GLU A 205 27.13 -22.93 4.79
CA GLU A 205 25.91 -23.27 5.54
C GLU A 205 24.73 -22.37 5.15
N TRP A 206 23.51 -22.83 5.42
CA TRP A 206 22.32 -22.00 5.32
C TRP A 206 22.47 -20.71 6.15
N PRO A 207 21.86 -19.60 5.72
CA PRO A 207 21.89 -18.36 6.51
C PRO A 207 21.24 -18.59 7.87
N GLU A 208 21.83 -17.98 8.90
CA GLU A 208 21.28 -18.01 10.25
C GLU A 208 19.94 -17.28 10.32
N ALA A 209 19.14 -17.61 11.34
CA ALA A 209 17.90 -16.89 11.59
C ALA A 209 18.20 -15.42 11.91
N SER A 210 17.36 -14.52 11.41
CA SER A 210 17.44 -13.07 11.68
C SER A 210 17.51 -12.82 13.20
N GLN A 211 18.48 -12.03 13.64
CA GLN A 211 18.72 -11.73 15.06
C GLN A 211 18.03 -10.45 15.52
N GLY A 212 17.56 -9.62 14.59
CA GLY A 212 16.91 -8.34 14.85
C GLY A 212 15.69 -8.11 13.96
N ILE A 213 15.00 -7.00 14.23
CA ILE A 213 13.91 -6.51 13.38
C ILE A 213 14.53 -5.73 12.23
N GLU A 214 14.31 -6.19 11.01
CA GLU A 214 14.84 -5.60 9.79
C GLU A 214 13.69 -5.20 8.87
N ALA A 215 13.78 -4.00 8.29
CA ALA A 215 12.79 -3.49 7.36
C ALA A 215 13.43 -3.30 5.98
N TRP A 216 12.90 -3.99 4.98
CA TRP A 216 13.37 -3.94 3.60
C TRP A 216 12.46 -3.04 2.78
N ASN A 217 13.02 -2.02 2.14
CA ASN A 217 12.25 -1.11 1.29
C ASN A 217 12.50 -1.42 -0.17
N PHE A 218 11.42 -1.61 -0.92
CA PHE A 218 11.45 -1.86 -2.35
C PHE A 218 10.56 -0.86 -3.08
N SER A 219 10.97 -0.40 -4.25
CA SER A 219 10.14 0.34 -5.19
C SER A 219 9.89 -0.53 -6.41
N ALA A 220 8.62 -0.67 -6.82
CA ALA A 220 8.26 -1.36 -8.04
C ALA A 220 8.53 -0.43 -9.22
N CYS A 221 9.54 -0.75 -10.03
CA CYS A 221 9.91 0.03 -11.21
C CYS A 221 9.27 -0.57 -12.47
N VAL A 222 8.46 0.23 -13.15
CA VAL A 222 7.82 -0.11 -14.42
C VAL A 222 8.59 0.58 -15.55
N PRO A 223 9.33 -0.17 -16.38
CA PRO A 223 10.12 0.42 -17.46
C PRO A 223 9.25 0.84 -18.64
N SER A 224 9.50 2.04 -19.16
CA SER A 224 8.83 2.59 -20.34
C SER A 224 9.83 3.26 -21.30
N PRO A 225 9.42 3.60 -22.54
CA PRO A 225 10.22 4.44 -23.43
C PRO A 225 10.53 5.83 -22.87
N ALA A 226 9.69 6.36 -21.97
CA ALA A 226 9.85 7.67 -21.35
C ALA A 226 10.75 7.65 -20.09
N GLY A 227 11.13 6.47 -19.61
CA GLY A 227 11.86 6.26 -18.36
C GLY A 227 11.18 5.23 -17.45
N ASP A 228 11.82 4.92 -16.33
CA ASP A 228 11.24 4.03 -15.32
C ASP A 228 10.30 4.82 -14.41
N PHE A 229 9.11 4.27 -14.17
CA PHE A 229 8.13 4.83 -13.23
C PHE A 229 8.07 3.99 -11.96
N GLU A 230 7.78 4.63 -10.83
CA GLU A 230 7.72 3.98 -9.50
C GLU A 230 6.35 4.14 -8.87
N PRO A 231 5.32 3.46 -9.42
CA PRO A 231 3.95 3.68 -9.00
C PRO A 231 3.68 3.28 -7.54
N VAL A 232 4.46 2.35 -6.98
CA VAL A 232 4.24 1.74 -5.67
C VAL A 232 5.57 1.39 -5.01
N SER A 233 5.63 1.49 -3.68
CA SER A 233 6.68 0.90 -2.87
C SER A 233 6.14 -0.17 -1.93
N PHE A 234 7.01 -1.08 -1.52
CA PHE A 234 6.75 -2.13 -0.55
C PHE A 234 7.73 -1.99 0.60
N ARG A 235 7.24 -2.08 1.82
CA ARG A 235 8.07 -2.19 3.01
C ARG A 235 7.82 -3.54 3.65
N TYR A 236 8.84 -4.37 3.70
CA TYR A 236 8.76 -5.71 4.23
C TYR A 236 9.45 -5.80 5.58
N LEU A 237 8.70 -6.12 6.62
CA LEU A 237 9.25 -6.30 7.96
C LEU A 237 9.59 -7.77 8.20
N ASP A 238 10.88 -8.07 8.40
CA ASP A 238 11.36 -9.36 8.90
C ASP A 238 11.78 -9.20 10.36
N TYR A 239 11.44 -10.18 11.20
CA TYR A 239 11.84 -10.17 12.61
C TYR A 239 11.99 -11.60 13.13
N PRO A 240 12.73 -11.79 14.23
CA PRO A 240 12.99 -13.12 14.75
C PRO A 240 11.67 -13.72 15.27
N GLY A 241 11.38 -14.96 14.86
CA GLY A 241 10.09 -15.61 15.16
C GLY A 241 9.77 -15.71 16.66
N GLY A 242 10.80 -15.74 17.52
CA GLY A 242 10.64 -15.81 18.97
C GLY A 242 10.24 -14.49 19.64
N VAL A 243 10.36 -13.34 18.95
CA VAL A 243 10.11 -12.01 19.54
C VAL A 243 8.66 -11.86 20.00
N LEU A 244 7.70 -12.46 19.28
CA LEU A 244 6.28 -12.38 19.63
C LEU A 244 5.87 -13.31 20.77
N THR A 245 6.70 -14.30 21.08
CA THR A 245 6.43 -15.32 22.09
C THR A 245 7.22 -15.10 23.38
N ASP A 246 8.09 -14.08 23.45
CA ASP A 246 8.89 -13.81 24.65
C ASP A 246 8.06 -13.07 25.70
N PRO A 247 7.70 -13.71 26.84
CA PRO A 247 6.93 -13.07 27.91
C PRO A 247 7.70 -11.90 28.56
N ARG A 248 9.02 -11.84 28.43
CA ARG A 248 9.84 -10.72 28.94
C ARG A 248 9.70 -9.48 28.07
N GLY A 249 9.21 -9.63 26.84
CA GLY A 249 9.03 -8.57 25.87
C GLY A 249 7.80 -7.69 26.09
N ALA A 250 6.88 -8.06 26.98
CA ALA A 250 5.62 -7.34 27.21
C ALA A 250 5.79 -5.89 27.69
N HIS A 251 6.97 -5.52 28.21
CA HIS A 251 7.31 -4.17 28.66
C HIS A 251 8.33 -3.47 27.75
N ASP A 252 8.75 -4.10 26.66
CA ASP A 252 9.68 -3.50 25.69
C ASP A 252 8.92 -2.60 24.72
N ALA A 253 9.27 -1.31 24.69
CA ALA A 253 8.68 -0.32 23.78
C ALA A 253 8.89 -0.71 22.30
N THR A 254 9.97 -1.41 21.98
CA THR A 254 10.29 -1.93 20.65
C THR A 254 9.28 -2.99 20.22
N ILE A 255 8.92 -3.90 21.13
CA ILE A 255 7.95 -4.96 20.88
C ILE A 255 6.54 -4.39 20.80
N SER A 256 6.21 -3.41 21.65
CA SER A 256 4.94 -2.69 21.54
C SER A 256 4.81 -1.96 20.19
N GLY A 257 5.88 -1.31 19.74
CA GLY A 257 5.97 -0.70 18.42
C GLY A 257 5.82 -1.70 17.27
N LEU A 258 6.46 -2.88 17.39
CA LEU A 258 6.31 -3.98 16.43
C LEU A 258 4.86 -4.46 16.36
N VAL A 259 4.21 -4.73 17.49
CA VAL A 259 2.79 -5.16 17.53
C VAL A 259 1.86 -4.09 16.95
N SER A 260 2.13 -2.81 17.24
CA SER A 260 1.38 -1.71 16.61
C SER A 260 1.56 -1.69 15.09
N SER A 261 2.79 -1.89 14.61
CA SER A 261 3.12 -1.95 13.18
C SER A 261 2.43 -3.12 12.47
N LEU A 262 2.44 -4.30 13.09
CA LEU A 262 1.76 -5.50 12.62
C LEU A 262 0.25 -5.30 12.47
N ARG A 263 -0.37 -4.50 13.34
CA ARG A 263 -1.81 -4.18 13.25
C ARG A 263 -2.14 -3.19 12.14
N SER A 264 -1.18 -2.38 11.71
CA SER A 264 -1.33 -1.44 10.58
C SER A 264 -0.92 -2.02 9.23
N ALA A 265 -0.54 -3.30 9.18
CA ALA A 265 -0.18 -4.02 7.97
C ALA A 265 -1.20 -3.86 6.83
N ASN A 266 -0.72 -3.83 5.60
CA ASN A 266 -1.55 -3.91 4.38
C ASN A 266 -1.73 -5.34 3.90
N ALA A 267 -0.82 -6.23 4.26
CA ALA A 267 -0.99 -7.67 4.17
C ALA A 267 -0.11 -8.38 5.21
N LEU A 268 -0.56 -9.55 5.66
CA LEU A 268 0.23 -10.45 6.49
C LEU A 268 0.60 -11.69 5.69
N LEU A 269 1.88 -12.05 5.68
CA LEU A 269 2.39 -13.29 5.12
C LEU A 269 2.72 -14.24 6.27
N ILE A 270 1.94 -15.30 6.47
CA ILE A 270 2.20 -16.33 7.49
C ILE A 270 2.97 -17.47 6.84
N LEU A 271 4.28 -17.53 7.08
CA LEU A 271 5.15 -18.55 6.49
C LEU A 271 5.00 -19.86 7.27
N LEU A 272 4.54 -20.88 6.55
CA LEU A 272 4.39 -22.24 7.02
C LEU A 272 5.58 -23.07 6.52
N ASP A 273 6.20 -23.83 7.41
CA ASP A 273 7.24 -24.79 7.03
C ASP A 273 6.60 -25.98 6.31
N GLY A 274 6.99 -26.23 5.06
CA GLY A 274 6.45 -27.33 4.25
C GLY A 274 6.57 -28.71 4.93
N GLN A 275 7.69 -29.01 5.59
CA GLN A 275 7.86 -30.30 6.28
C GLN A 275 6.93 -30.42 7.48
N ALA A 276 6.70 -29.33 8.21
CA ALA A 276 5.71 -29.32 9.28
C ALA A 276 4.28 -29.53 8.74
N MET A 277 3.95 -28.93 7.59
CA MET A 277 2.67 -29.14 6.92
C MET A 277 2.49 -30.57 6.42
N LEU A 278 3.53 -31.17 5.85
CA LEU A 278 3.49 -32.58 5.49
C LEU A 278 3.30 -33.49 6.71
N SER A 279 4.02 -33.20 7.80
CA SER A 279 3.85 -33.88 9.08
C SER A 279 2.42 -33.76 9.64
N LEU A 280 1.75 -32.63 9.38
CA LEU A 280 0.36 -32.39 9.76
C LEU A 280 -0.61 -33.21 8.89
N VAL A 281 -0.40 -33.24 7.57
CA VAL A 281 -1.18 -34.06 6.63
C VAL A 281 -1.08 -35.55 6.98
N GLU A 282 0.13 -36.02 7.33
CA GLU A 282 0.39 -37.38 7.80
C GLU A 282 -0.20 -37.68 9.19
N GLY A 283 -0.78 -36.67 9.87
CA GLY A 283 -1.44 -36.82 11.17
C GLY A 283 -0.49 -36.99 12.35
N SER A 284 0.80 -36.69 12.17
CA SER A 284 1.82 -36.86 13.21
C SER A 284 1.69 -35.84 14.35
N GLN A 285 2.23 -36.20 15.53
CA GLN A 285 2.27 -35.29 16.68
C GLN A 285 3.12 -34.05 16.42
N ARG A 286 4.16 -34.16 15.58
CA ARG A 286 5.02 -33.03 15.19
C ARG A 286 4.23 -31.96 14.44
N GLY A 287 3.42 -32.36 13.46
CA GLY A 287 2.58 -31.44 12.68
C GLY A 287 1.56 -30.71 13.56
N ARG A 288 0.92 -31.43 14.49
CA ARG A 288 -0.02 -30.82 15.46
C ARG A 288 0.66 -29.82 16.38
N ARG A 289 1.80 -30.21 16.98
CA ARG A 289 2.59 -29.32 17.84
C ARG A 289 3.02 -28.04 17.12
N TYR A 290 3.35 -28.14 15.83
CA TYR A 290 3.69 -26.97 15.02
C TYR A 290 2.52 -25.97 14.95
N LEU A 291 1.29 -26.46 14.69
CA LEU A 291 0.09 -25.61 14.72
C LEU A 291 -0.18 -25.03 16.12
N ASP A 292 -0.18 -25.89 17.14
CA ASP A 292 -0.59 -25.54 18.50
C ASP A 292 0.35 -24.55 19.21
N PHE A 293 1.64 -24.53 18.85
CA PHE A 293 2.64 -23.77 19.58
C PHE A 293 3.48 -22.83 18.71
N GLU A 294 3.87 -23.24 17.51
CA GLU A 294 4.86 -22.49 16.74
C GLU A 294 4.24 -21.36 15.90
N ILE A 295 2.99 -21.53 15.44
CA ILE A 295 2.30 -20.51 14.64
C ILE A 295 1.22 -19.75 15.40
N THR A 296 0.86 -20.16 16.61
CA THR A 296 -0.27 -19.61 17.39
C THR A 296 -0.20 -18.08 17.52
N SER A 297 0.97 -17.53 17.83
CA SER A 297 1.17 -16.07 17.90
C SER A 297 0.90 -15.37 16.56
N SER A 298 1.26 -16.02 15.44
CA SER A 298 0.98 -15.50 14.09
C SER A 298 -0.52 -15.52 13.78
N LEU A 299 -1.23 -16.57 14.22
CA LEU A 299 -2.68 -16.67 14.07
C LEU A 299 -3.41 -15.62 14.93
N GLU A 300 -2.96 -15.37 16.16
CA GLU A 300 -3.53 -14.33 17.03
C GLU A 300 -3.38 -12.93 16.41
N ILE A 301 -2.22 -12.61 15.84
CA ILE A 301 -2.01 -11.35 15.12
C ILE A 301 -2.91 -11.28 13.90
N ALA A 302 -3.01 -12.37 13.12
CA ALA A 302 -3.87 -12.44 11.96
C ALA A 302 -5.34 -12.21 12.32
N GLN A 303 -5.82 -12.79 13.42
CA GLN A 303 -7.17 -12.61 13.96
C GLN A 303 -7.46 -11.14 14.30
N GLN A 304 -6.47 -10.43 14.86
CA GLN A 304 -6.61 -9.02 15.22
C GLN A 304 -6.45 -8.06 14.03
N SER A 305 -5.83 -8.53 12.95
CA SER A 305 -5.62 -7.75 11.73
C SER A 305 -6.89 -7.69 10.87
N ARG A 306 -7.00 -6.64 10.06
CA ARG A 306 -8.07 -6.50 9.07
C ARG A 306 -7.62 -6.62 7.63
N CYS A 307 -6.32 -6.74 7.40
CA CYS A 307 -5.79 -6.87 6.05
C CYS A 307 -5.96 -8.31 5.53
N PRO A 308 -5.75 -8.52 4.22
CA PRO A 308 -5.54 -9.83 3.64
C PRO A 308 -4.45 -10.64 4.36
N VAL A 309 -4.63 -11.96 4.36
CA VAL A 309 -3.70 -12.91 4.98
C VAL A 309 -3.27 -13.96 3.94
N HIS A 310 -1.97 -14.15 3.77
CA HIS A 310 -1.43 -15.17 2.88
C HIS A 310 -0.65 -16.20 3.70
N PHE A 311 -1.16 -17.41 3.79
CA PHE A 311 -0.41 -18.56 4.26
C PHE A 311 0.57 -18.99 3.16
N VAL A 312 1.87 -18.80 3.40
CA VAL A 312 2.92 -19.13 2.43
C VAL A 312 3.57 -20.44 2.84
N VAL A 313 3.27 -21.53 2.14
CA VAL A 313 3.90 -22.84 2.39
C VAL A 313 5.27 -22.87 1.75
N THR A 314 6.30 -22.61 2.56
CA THR A 314 7.70 -22.62 2.13
C THR A 314 8.24 -24.03 2.00
N LYS A 315 9.42 -24.17 1.36
CA LYS A 315 10.08 -25.48 1.14
C LYS A 315 9.18 -26.44 0.36
N TRP A 316 8.36 -25.89 -0.54
CA TRP A 316 7.41 -26.67 -1.34
C TRP A 316 8.10 -27.77 -2.15
N ASP A 317 9.31 -27.50 -2.63
CA ASP A 317 10.17 -28.45 -3.34
C ASP A 317 10.47 -29.75 -2.58
N LEU A 318 10.40 -29.72 -1.25
CA LEU A 318 10.65 -30.91 -0.42
C LEU A 318 9.39 -31.74 -0.13
N VAL A 319 8.21 -31.21 -0.47
CA VAL A 319 6.91 -31.84 -0.18
C VAL A 319 6.09 -32.10 -1.44
N GLU A 320 6.41 -31.42 -2.54
CA GLU A 320 5.82 -31.65 -3.85
C GLU A 320 5.96 -33.13 -4.25
N GLY A 321 4.84 -33.73 -4.66
CA GLY A 321 4.75 -35.16 -4.98
C GLY A 321 4.49 -36.07 -3.77
N ARG A 322 4.62 -35.58 -2.53
CA ARG A 322 4.24 -36.30 -1.31
C ARG A 322 2.87 -35.89 -0.78
N CYS A 323 2.50 -34.62 -0.95
CA CYS A 323 1.16 -34.12 -0.71
C CYS A 323 0.76 -33.09 -1.79
N THR A 324 -0.55 -32.86 -1.89
CA THR A 324 -1.13 -31.81 -2.73
C THR A 324 -1.42 -30.55 -1.91
N LEU A 325 -1.69 -29.44 -2.60
CA LEU A 325 -2.13 -28.22 -1.92
C LEU A 325 -3.51 -28.40 -1.27
N ASP A 326 -4.39 -29.22 -1.86
CA ASP A 326 -5.67 -29.62 -1.28
C ASP A 326 -5.49 -30.34 0.06
N ASP A 327 -4.53 -31.26 0.16
CA ASP A 327 -4.27 -31.98 1.41
C ASP A 327 -3.88 -31.02 2.56
N ILE A 328 -3.02 -30.04 2.26
CA ILE A 328 -2.60 -29.02 3.24
C ILE A 328 -3.77 -28.12 3.59
N ARG A 329 -4.54 -27.64 2.60
CA ARG A 329 -5.74 -26.83 2.83
C ARG A 329 -6.68 -27.56 3.79
N ASP A 330 -6.99 -28.81 3.50
CA ASP A 330 -7.95 -29.59 4.26
C ASP A 330 -7.41 -29.93 5.65
N ALA A 331 -6.10 -30.11 5.81
CA ALA A 331 -5.46 -30.29 7.11
C ALA A 331 -5.49 -29.01 7.96
N LEU A 332 -5.21 -27.85 7.35
CA LEU A 332 -5.30 -26.54 8.00
C LEU A 332 -6.74 -26.21 8.40
N LEU A 333 -7.73 -26.40 7.53
CA LEU A 333 -9.13 -26.10 7.84
C LEU A 333 -9.78 -27.08 8.84
N ARG A 334 -9.15 -28.24 9.09
CA ARG A 334 -9.54 -29.17 10.16
C ARG A 334 -9.05 -28.73 11.54
N ASP A 335 -8.03 -27.87 11.60
CA ASP A 335 -7.61 -27.25 12.85
C ASP A 335 -8.63 -26.18 13.26
N GLU A 336 -9.05 -26.20 14.53
CA GLU A 336 -10.09 -25.30 15.03
C GLU A 336 -9.66 -23.83 14.96
N ASN A 337 -8.41 -23.52 15.34
CA ASN A 337 -7.93 -22.13 15.37
C ASN A 337 -7.81 -21.55 13.95
N VAL A 338 -7.28 -22.32 13.01
CA VAL A 338 -7.16 -21.88 11.61
C VAL A 338 -8.53 -21.82 10.94
N GLY A 339 -9.39 -22.82 11.16
CA GLY A 339 -10.75 -22.84 10.63
C GLY A 339 -11.59 -21.65 11.13
N ASP A 340 -11.52 -21.33 12.41
CA ASP A 340 -12.22 -20.19 13.00
C ASP A 340 -11.67 -18.85 12.54
N LEU A 341 -10.34 -18.72 12.38
CA LEU A 341 -9.74 -17.53 11.76
C LEU A 341 -10.28 -17.31 10.34
N VAL A 342 -10.30 -18.34 9.51
CA VAL A 342 -10.78 -18.23 8.13
C VAL A 342 -12.26 -17.86 8.09
N ARG A 343 -13.08 -18.49 8.93
CA ARG A 343 -14.52 -18.23 9.00
C ARG A 343 -14.83 -16.83 9.51
N SER A 344 -14.26 -16.46 10.66
CA SER A 344 -14.47 -15.15 11.28
C SER A 344 -14.03 -14.03 10.35
N LYS A 345 -12.87 -14.14 9.70
CA LYS A 345 -12.48 -13.17 8.68
C LYS A 345 -13.49 -13.12 7.55
N ALA A 346 -13.87 -14.25 6.95
CA ALA A 346 -14.83 -14.26 5.84
C ALA A 346 -16.19 -13.62 6.21
N GLU A 347 -16.59 -13.67 7.47
CA GLU A 347 -17.83 -13.07 7.98
C GLU A 347 -17.67 -11.58 8.34
N ASP A 348 -16.58 -11.20 9.02
CA ASP A 348 -16.38 -9.87 9.58
C ASP A 348 -15.89 -8.85 8.56
N ALA A 349 -15.05 -9.29 7.62
CA ALA A 349 -14.50 -8.46 6.56
C ALA A 349 -14.25 -9.31 5.31
N PRO A 350 -14.71 -8.92 4.11
CA PRO A 350 -14.49 -9.67 2.87
C PRO A 350 -13.03 -9.62 2.40
N THR A 351 -12.14 -10.10 3.26
CA THR A 351 -10.69 -10.16 3.13
C THR A 351 -10.32 -11.45 2.44
N THR A 352 -9.37 -11.36 1.52
CA THR A 352 -8.83 -12.52 0.85
C THR A 352 -7.89 -13.26 1.81
N ILE A 353 -8.09 -14.57 1.92
CA ILE A 353 -7.15 -15.46 2.61
C ILE A 353 -6.64 -16.48 1.59
N ARG A 354 -5.31 -16.52 1.44
CA ARG A 354 -4.64 -17.36 0.44
C ARG A 354 -3.78 -18.44 1.07
N LEU A 355 -3.59 -19.53 0.34
CA LEU A 355 -2.60 -20.57 0.58
C LEU A 355 -1.68 -20.66 -0.66
N ILE A 356 -0.42 -20.25 -0.50
CA ILE A 356 0.53 -20.08 -1.60
C ILE A 356 1.74 -21.00 -1.37
N PRO A 357 1.92 -22.07 -2.17
CA PRO A 357 3.11 -22.90 -2.12
C PRO A 357 4.29 -22.20 -2.81
N VAL A 358 5.42 -22.14 -2.12
CA VAL A 358 6.64 -21.46 -2.58
C VAL A 358 7.85 -22.34 -2.35
N SER A 359 8.70 -22.43 -3.39
CA SER A 359 10.05 -22.96 -3.27
C SER A 359 11.05 -21.85 -3.51
N ALA A 360 11.80 -21.48 -2.46
CA ALA A 360 12.79 -20.40 -2.55
C ALA A 360 14.02 -20.80 -3.38
N VAL A 361 14.37 -22.09 -3.39
CA VAL A 361 15.57 -22.60 -4.06
C VAL A 361 15.28 -23.54 -5.23
N GLY A 362 14.07 -24.09 -5.33
CA GLY A 362 13.65 -24.98 -6.39
C GLY A 362 13.94 -26.48 -6.14
N PRO A 363 13.28 -27.35 -6.92
CA PRO A 363 13.43 -28.80 -6.81
C PRO A 363 14.85 -29.24 -7.12
N GLY A 364 15.34 -30.20 -6.32
CA GLY A 364 16.67 -30.76 -6.49
C GLY A 364 17.81 -29.82 -6.08
N PHE A 365 17.55 -28.68 -5.44
CA PHE A 365 18.60 -27.83 -4.88
C PHE A 365 19.10 -28.35 -3.52
N ALA A 366 18.17 -28.82 -2.70
CA ALA A 366 18.43 -29.36 -1.38
C ALA A 366 17.67 -30.67 -1.17
N GLU A 367 18.14 -31.47 -0.22
CA GLU A 367 17.45 -32.66 0.26
C GLU A 367 17.29 -32.60 1.78
N LEU A 368 16.26 -33.29 2.27
CA LEU A 368 16.04 -33.46 3.70
C LEU A 368 16.80 -34.69 4.20
N LEU A 369 17.63 -34.51 5.20
CA LEU A 369 18.34 -35.59 5.89
C LEU A 369 17.43 -36.26 6.94
N PRO A 370 17.75 -37.51 7.37
CA PRO A 370 16.94 -38.24 8.36
C PRO A 370 16.79 -37.54 9.71
N ASP A 371 17.73 -36.67 10.08
CA ASP A 371 17.70 -35.87 11.31
C ASP A 371 16.84 -34.59 11.16
N GLY A 372 16.28 -34.35 9.97
CA GLY A 372 15.48 -33.18 9.64
C GLY A 372 16.29 -31.96 9.20
N GLN A 373 17.62 -32.06 9.09
CA GLN A 373 18.44 -31.00 8.52
C GLN A 373 18.34 -30.97 6.99
N MET A 374 18.57 -29.80 6.40
CA MET A 374 18.61 -29.64 4.95
C MET A 374 20.04 -29.61 4.45
N ARG A 375 20.37 -30.47 3.49
CA ARG A 375 21.67 -30.50 2.83
C ARG A 375 21.56 -29.95 1.42
N LYS A 376 22.45 -29.02 1.05
CA LYS A 376 22.57 -28.53 -0.33
C LYS A 376 23.22 -29.61 -1.19
N ILE A 377 22.69 -29.83 -2.38
CA ILE A 377 23.20 -30.87 -3.31
C ILE A 377 23.90 -30.29 -4.54
N GLY A 378 24.11 -28.96 -4.57
CA GLY A 378 24.91 -28.27 -5.59
C GLY A 378 24.21 -28.05 -6.93
N ALA A 379 22.93 -28.40 -7.06
CA ALA A 379 22.15 -28.05 -8.25
C ALA A 379 21.92 -26.52 -8.32
N PRO A 380 21.70 -25.96 -9.52
CA PRO A 380 21.40 -24.54 -9.65
C PRO A 380 20.05 -24.19 -9.02
N ALA A 381 20.00 -23.09 -8.26
CA ALA A 381 18.75 -22.61 -7.69
C ALA A 381 17.75 -22.23 -8.79
N ARG A 382 16.52 -22.73 -8.66
CA ARG A 382 15.38 -22.47 -9.56
C ARG A 382 14.14 -22.11 -8.73
N PRO A 383 14.11 -20.91 -8.12
CA PRO A 383 12.98 -20.50 -7.30
C PRO A 383 11.66 -20.62 -8.05
N GLN A 384 10.62 -21.10 -7.37
CA GLN A 384 9.27 -21.27 -7.92
C GLN A 384 8.26 -20.48 -7.07
N ARG A 385 7.47 -19.65 -7.75
CA ARG A 385 6.37 -18.86 -7.15
C ARG A 385 6.80 -17.91 -6.03
N VAL A 386 8.10 -17.57 -5.93
CA VAL A 386 8.61 -16.69 -4.87
C VAL A 386 8.08 -15.26 -4.97
N GLU A 387 7.74 -14.80 -6.16
CA GLU A 387 7.14 -13.50 -6.43
C GLU A 387 5.66 -13.43 -6.04
N LEU A 388 4.97 -14.57 -6.02
CA LEU A 388 3.52 -14.62 -5.95
C LEU A 388 2.93 -14.05 -4.65
N PRO A 389 3.51 -14.29 -3.45
CA PRO A 389 3.05 -13.63 -2.23
C PRO A 389 3.05 -12.11 -2.34
N LEU A 390 4.07 -11.51 -2.95
CA LEU A 390 4.14 -10.06 -3.16
C LEU A 390 3.11 -9.60 -4.20
N LEU A 391 3.00 -10.31 -5.31
CA LEU A 391 2.03 -10.00 -6.37
C LEU A 391 0.58 -10.07 -5.88
N ALA A 392 0.29 -10.91 -4.88
CA ALA A 392 -1.03 -11.02 -4.28
C ALA A 392 -1.41 -9.83 -3.38
N VAL A 393 -0.43 -9.10 -2.83
CA VAL A 393 -0.69 -8.01 -1.86
C VAL A 393 -1.54 -6.90 -2.48
N VAL A 394 -1.13 -6.38 -3.64
CA VAL A 394 -1.81 -5.25 -4.29
C VAL A 394 -3.27 -5.57 -4.61
N PRO A 395 -3.61 -6.62 -5.38
CA PRO A 395 -4.99 -6.90 -5.75
C PRO A 395 -5.84 -7.26 -4.53
N ASP A 396 -5.32 -8.00 -3.56
CA ASP A 396 -6.10 -8.38 -2.37
C ASP A 396 -6.37 -7.18 -1.46
N PHE A 397 -5.39 -6.29 -1.30
CA PHE A 397 -5.58 -5.08 -0.52
C PHE A 397 -6.60 -4.15 -1.18
N LEU A 398 -6.53 -3.96 -2.50
CA LEU A 398 -7.51 -3.11 -3.22
C LEU A 398 -8.92 -3.69 -3.17
N GLN A 399 -9.06 -5.02 -3.26
CA GLN A 399 -10.35 -5.71 -3.07
C GLN A 399 -10.90 -5.48 -1.65
N PHE A 400 -10.05 -5.67 -0.63
CA PHE A 400 -10.42 -5.40 0.76
C PHE A 400 -10.86 -3.94 0.94
N ALA A 401 -10.06 -2.99 0.46
CA ALA A 401 -10.35 -1.57 0.58
C ALA A 401 -11.69 -1.20 -0.09
N TYR A 402 -11.94 -1.72 -1.30
CA TYR A 402 -13.21 -1.51 -2.00
C TYR A 402 -14.40 -2.03 -1.19
N ALA A 403 -14.30 -3.25 -0.68
CA ALA A 403 -15.42 -3.87 0.01
C ALA A 403 -15.72 -3.22 1.38
N GLU A 404 -14.70 -2.70 2.08
CA GLU A 404 -14.89 -1.85 3.26
C GLU A 404 -15.62 -0.53 2.92
N ILE A 405 -15.28 0.09 1.78
CA ILE A 405 -15.96 1.31 1.31
C ILE A 405 -17.44 1.01 1.03
N GLU A 406 -17.73 -0.08 0.34
CA GLU A 406 -19.10 -0.44 -0.05
C GLU A 406 -19.97 -0.89 1.14
N ASP A 407 -19.45 -1.71 2.06
CA ASP A 407 -20.21 -2.09 3.26
C ASP A 407 -20.58 -0.86 4.08
N ARG A 408 -19.69 0.13 4.15
CA ARG A 408 -19.99 1.39 4.81
C ARG A 408 -21.09 2.17 4.12
N ASP A 409 -21.02 2.32 2.80
CA ASP A 409 -22.03 3.03 2.04
C ASP A 409 -23.42 2.41 2.26
N ARG A 410 -23.50 1.07 2.23
CA ARG A 410 -24.73 0.31 2.53
C ARG A 410 -25.23 0.49 3.95
N ARG A 411 -24.37 0.68 4.95
CA ARG A 411 -24.79 0.96 6.33
C ARG A 411 -25.30 2.39 6.48
N LEU A 412 -24.62 3.36 5.88
CA LEU A 412 -25.05 4.76 5.90
C LEU A 412 -26.42 4.94 5.23
N ALA A 413 -26.66 4.24 4.11
CA ALA A 413 -27.96 4.19 3.47
C ALA A 413 -29.05 3.61 4.40
N ARG A 414 -28.77 2.48 5.06
CA ARG A 414 -29.70 1.83 6.02
C ARG A 414 -30.00 2.70 7.24
N ASP A 415 -28.99 3.40 7.78
CA ASP A 415 -29.16 4.30 8.91
C ASP A 415 -30.00 5.52 8.52
N ALA A 416 -29.79 6.05 7.30
CA ALA A 416 -30.60 7.14 6.74
C ALA A 416 -32.05 6.71 6.55
N ASP A 417 -32.30 5.52 6.01
CA ASP A 417 -33.65 4.97 5.81
C ASP A 417 -34.37 4.71 7.15
N SER A 418 -33.64 4.22 8.15
CA SER A 418 -34.18 3.99 9.50
C SER A 418 -34.52 5.30 10.21
N ALA A 419 -33.73 6.35 10.00
CA ALA A 419 -33.97 7.69 10.54
C ALA A 419 -35.10 8.44 9.81
N ALA A 420 -35.39 8.08 8.54
CA ALA A 420 -36.40 8.74 7.73
C ALA A 420 -37.84 8.52 8.23
N GLY A 421 -38.11 7.43 8.96
CA GLY A 421 -39.45 7.06 9.42
C GLY A 421 -40.41 6.70 8.27
N PRO A 422 -41.50 5.95 8.54
CA PRO A 422 -42.46 5.57 7.50
C PRO A 422 -43.20 6.84 7.00
N GLY A 423 -42.91 7.27 5.77
CA GLY A 423 -43.67 8.31 5.07
C GLY A 423 -42.92 9.58 4.67
N ARG A 424 -41.61 9.70 4.93
CA ARG A 424 -40.78 10.80 4.37
C ARG A 424 -39.84 10.27 3.29
N SER A 425 -40.10 10.64 2.04
CA SER A 425 -39.22 10.36 0.91
C SER A 425 -38.00 11.29 0.95
N TRP A 426 -36.85 10.76 1.38
CA TRP A 426 -35.54 11.46 1.37
C TRP A 426 -34.72 11.18 0.11
N SER A 427 -35.36 10.80 -1.01
CA SER A 427 -34.68 10.55 -2.29
C SER A 427 -33.66 11.62 -2.74
N PRO A 428 -33.80 12.93 -2.42
CA PRO A 428 -32.77 13.92 -2.77
C PRO A 428 -31.51 13.86 -1.88
N LEU A 429 -31.60 13.28 -0.67
CA LEU A 429 -30.50 13.26 0.30
C LEU A 429 -29.67 11.97 0.19
N VAL A 430 -30.30 10.85 -0.17
CA VAL A 430 -29.59 9.61 -0.57
C VAL A 430 -28.78 9.85 -1.85
N ASN A 431 -29.33 10.59 -2.83
CA ASN A 431 -28.56 11.05 -3.99
C ASN A 431 -27.43 12.03 -3.61
N ARG A 432 -27.58 12.83 -2.55
CA ARG A 432 -26.48 13.66 -2.01
C ARG A 432 -25.42 12.88 -1.23
N VAL A 433 -25.78 11.74 -0.65
CA VAL A 433 -24.83 10.82 0.00
C VAL A 433 -24.01 10.09 -1.08
N ALA A 434 -24.64 9.73 -2.21
CA ALA A 434 -23.95 9.26 -3.42
C ALA A 434 -23.06 10.36 -4.05
N GLU A 435 -23.40 11.64 -3.88
CA GLU A 435 -22.56 12.80 -4.26
C GLU A 435 -21.58 13.24 -3.16
N LEU A 436 -21.45 12.51 -2.04
CA LEU A 436 -20.43 12.85 -1.04
C LEU A 436 -19.07 12.82 -1.71
N SER A 437 -18.44 13.98 -1.77
CA SER A 437 -17.08 14.13 -2.27
C SER A 437 -16.19 13.10 -1.57
N VAL A 438 -15.31 12.44 -2.34
CA VAL A 438 -14.31 11.47 -1.83
C VAL A 438 -13.67 11.86 -0.49
N PRO A 439 -13.33 13.14 -0.22
CA PRO A 439 -12.82 13.58 1.08
C PRO A 439 -13.73 13.29 2.28
N THR A 440 -15.06 13.36 2.11
CA THR A 440 -16.04 13.15 3.19
C THR A 440 -16.22 11.67 3.50
N LEU A 441 -16.29 10.83 2.46
CA LEU A 441 -16.31 9.37 2.60
C LEU A 441 -15.01 8.87 3.23
N ARG A 442 -13.86 9.32 2.72
CA ARG A 442 -12.54 9.04 3.30
C ARG A 442 -12.48 9.49 4.76
N GLY A 443 -12.83 10.74 5.06
CA GLY A 443 -12.83 11.28 6.42
C GLY A 443 -13.69 10.46 7.39
N ALA A 444 -14.84 9.97 6.95
CA ALA A 444 -15.71 9.10 7.74
C ALA A 444 -15.10 7.69 7.97
N ILE A 445 -14.42 7.13 6.99
CA ILE A 445 -13.70 5.85 7.09
C ILE A 445 -12.53 5.98 8.06
N VAL A 446 -11.65 6.97 7.84
CA VAL A 446 -10.49 7.25 8.69
C VAL A 446 -10.89 7.50 10.14
N LYS A 447 -11.98 8.24 10.38
CA LYS A 447 -12.47 8.50 11.74
C LYS A 447 -12.83 7.23 12.51
N ARG A 448 -13.38 6.22 11.82
CA ARG A 448 -13.80 4.94 12.45
C ARG A 448 -12.65 3.94 12.49
N TYR A 449 -11.78 3.99 11.49
CA TYR A 449 -10.63 3.12 11.35
C TYR A 449 -9.37 3.98 11.17
N PRO A 450 -8.85 4.55 12.27
CA PRO A 450 -7.69 5.44 12.20
C PRO A 450 -6.48 4.79 11.53
N ALA A 451 -6.31 3.47 11.73
CA ALA A 451 -5.29 2.66 11.06
C ALA A 451 -5.44 2.68 9.52
N LEU A 452 -6.68 2.65 9.00
CA LEU A 452 -6.90 2.78 7.56
C LEU A 452 -6.63 4.20 7.06
N GLY A 453 -6.66 5.23 7.90
CA GLY A 453 -6.29 6.59 7.47
C GLY A 453 -4.81 6.80 7.20
N GLN A 454 -3.96 5.98 7.81
CA GLN A 454 -2.54 5.94 7.51
C GLN A 454 -2.27 5.22 6.18
N VAL A 455 -3.18 4.33 5.77
CA VAL A 455 -3.02 3.45 4.61
C VAL A 455 -3.77 3.97 3.36
N LEU A 456 -5.00 4.44 3.54
CA LEU A 456 -5.86 4.98 2.48
C LEU A 456 -5.54 6.46 2.26
N SER A 457 -4.46 6.71 1.52
CA SER A 457 -4.24 8.01 0.90
C SER A 457 -5.42 8.34 -0.05
N GLU A 458 -5.60 9.61 -0.39
CA GLU A 458 -6.65 10.03 -1.33
C GLU A 458 -6.51 9.29 -2.67
N ASP A 459 -5.26 9.12 -3.12
CA ASP A 459 -4.90 8.34 -4.29
C ASP A 459 -5.34 6.87 -4.17
N VAL A 460 -4.99 6.20 -3.07
CA VAL A 460 -5.35 4.79 -2.84
C VAL A 460 -6.87 4.60 -2.78
N PHE A 461 -7.60 5.56 -2.22
CA PHE A 461 -9.07 5.53 -2.19
C PHE A 461 -9.66 5.60 -3.61
N HIS A 462 -9.19 6.53 -4.44
CA HIS A 462 -9.60 6.61 -5.84
C HIS A 462 -9.19 5.37 -6.63
N GLN A 463 -8.01 4.82 -6.35
CA GLN A 463 -7.53 3.58 -6.96
C GLN A 463 -8.44 2.41 -6.61
N ALA A 464 -8.82 2.23 -5.34
CA ALA A 464 -9.69 1.15 -4.90
C ALA A 464 -11.07 1.19 -5.57
N LEU A 465 -11.68 2.38 -5.67
CA LEU A 465 -12.95 2.55 -6.37
C LEU A 465 -12.85 2.20 -7.86
N GLY A 466 -11.84 2.73 -8.56
CA GLY A 466 -11.65 2.40 -9.98
C GLY A 466 -11.17 0.98 -10.22
N TYR A 467 -10.51 0.35 -9.24
CA TYR A 467 -9.95 -1.00 -9.36
C TYR A 467 -11.04 -2.04 -9.52
N ALA A 468 -12.14 -1.96 -8.77
CA ALA A 468 -13.24 -2.91 -8.90
C ALA A 468 -13.87 -2.89 -10.31
N ASP A 469 -14.04 -1.69 -10.89
CA ASP A 469 -14.55 -1.52 -12.25
C ASP A 469 -13.60 -2.13 -13.28
N ARG A 470 -12.31 -1.78 -13.20
CA ARG A 470 -11.26 -2.33 -14.07
C ARG A 470 -11.13 -3.84 -13.94
N LEU A 471 -11.23 -4.38 -12.72
CA LEU A 471 -11.19 -5.81 -12.45
C LEU A 471 -12.36 -6.55 -13.11
N ALA A 472 -13.58 -6.01 -13.01
CA ALA A 472 -14.75 -6.59 -13.65
C ALA A 472 -14.63 -6.58 -15.19
N GLU A 473 -14.20 -5.46 -15.76
CA GLU A 473 -13.98 -5.29 -17.21
C GLU A 473 -12.89 -6.23 -17.74
N ARG A 474 -11.69 -6.21 -17.13
CA ARG A 474 -10.55 -7.04 -17.55
C ARG A 474 -10.87 -8.53 -17.52
N ARG A 475 -11.72 -8.96 -16.60
CA ARG A 475 -12.17 -10.36 -16.55
C ARG A 475 -13.13 -10.72 -17.66
N ALA A 476 -14.11 -9.86 -17.93
CA ALA A 476 -15.01 -10.06 -19.06
C ALA A 476 -14.21 -10.13 -20.36
N ASP A 477 -13.24 -9.23 -20.54
CA ASP A 477 -12.34 -9.21 -21.68
C ASP A 477 -11.47 -10.46 -21.76
N ARG A 478 -10.91 -10.92 -20.65
CA ARG A 478 -10.07 -12.13 -20.60
C ARG A 478 -10.86 -13.40 -20.92
N LEU A 479 -12.09 -13.51 -20.41
CA LEU A 479 -13.00 -14.61 -20.74
C LEU A 479 -13.39 -14.59 -22.23
N ALA A 480 -13.55 -13.41 -22.82
CA ALA A 480 -13.90 -13.26 -24.24
C ALA A 480 -12.70 -13.44 -25.19
N ALA A 481 -11.52 -12.92 -24.83
CA ALA A 481 -10.35 -12.84 -25.69
C ALA A 481 -9.39 -14.04 -25.56
N GLY A 482 -9.43 -14.75 -24.43
CA GLY A 482 -8.50 -15.83 -24.11
C GLY A 482 -7.12 -15.34 -23.63
N ARG A 483 -6.33 -16.26 -23.05
CA ARG A 483 -5.06 -15.95 -22.35
C ARG A 483 -3.99 -15.33 -23.25
N GLU A 484 -3.84 -15.82 -24.48
CA GLU A 484 -2.79 -15.34 -25.40
C GLU A 484 -3.00 -13.89 -25.83
N ARG A 485 -4.24 -13.50 -26.13
CA ARG A 485 -4.57 -12.11 -26.46
C ARG A 485 -4.36 -11.18 -25.27
N TYR A 486 -4.71 -11.62 -24.07
CA TYR A 486 -4.47 -10.83 -22.86
C TYR A 486 -2.97 -10.59 -22.61
N ALA A 487 -2.12 -11.60 -22.86
CA ALA A 487 -0.67 -11.43 -22.79
C ALA A 487 -0.13 -10.43 -23.83
N GLN A 488 -0.70 -10.43 -25.05
CA GLN A 488 -0.36 -9.45 -26.08
C GLN A 488 -0.82 -8.03 -25.70
N GLU A 489 -2.01 -7.88 -25.13
CA GLU A 489 -2.52 -6.59 -24.66
C GLU A 489 -1.65 -6.04 -23.53
N LEU A 490 -1.24 -6.88 -22.58
CA LEU A 490 -0.34 -6.47 -21.51
C LEU A 490 1.05 -6.05 -22.04
N GLN A 491 1.52 -6.69 -23.12
CA GLN A 491 2.74 -6.28 -23.81
C GLN A 491 2.59 -4.95 -24.55
N LYS A 492 1.41 -4.67 -25.11
CA LYS A 492 1.08 -3.39 -25.74
C LYS A 492 0.98 -2.28 -24.69
N GLN A 493 0.29 -2.52 -23.58
CA GLN A 493 0.20 -1.58 -22.45
C GLN A 493 1.57 -1.17 -21.92
N ARG A 494 2.57 -2.07 -21.92
CA ARG A 494 3.97 -1.72 -21.56
C ARG A 494 4.59 -0.65 -22.46
N GLN A 495 4.17 -0.58 -23.72
CA GLN A 495 4.66 0.42 -24.68
C GLN A 495 3.96 1.76 -24.50
N ASP A 496 2.74 1.72 -23.99
CA ASP A 496 1.86 2.89 -23.80
C ASP A 496 2.01 3.52 -22.40
N VAL A 497 2.96 3.07 -21.58
CA VAL A 497 3.24 3.69 -20.28
C VAL A 497 3.91 5.05 -20.47
N ASP A 498 3.20 6.10 -20.08
CA ASP A 498 3.57 7.50 -20.23
C ASP A 498 3.59 8.29 -18.91
N GLY A 499 3.21 7.66 -17.79
CA GLY A 499 3.19 8.27 -16.47
C GLY A 499 2.95 7.28 -15.32
N ASP A 500 3.04 7.77 -14.08
CA ASP A 500 2.85 6.94 -12.88
C ASP A 500 1.48 6.26 -12.81
N ARG A 501 0.45 6.88 -13.38
CA ARG A 501 -0.90 6.31 -13.39
C ARG A 501 -0.98 5.11 -14.34
N SER A 502 -0.53 5.24 -15.58
CA SER A 502 -0.51 4.15 -16.55
C SER A 502 0.45 3.04 -16.11
N ALA A 503 1.56 3.39 -15.46
CA ALA A 503 2.47 2.43 -14.81
C ALA A 503 1.80 1.64 -13.68
N LEU A 504 1.02 2.31 -12.82
CA LEU A 504 0.26 1.66 -11.76
C LEU A 504 -0.80 0.72 -12.33
N GLU A 505 -1.59 1.16 -13.30
CA GLU A 505 -2.64 0.37 -13.92
C GLU A 505 -2.07 -0.90 -14.58
N LEU A 506 -0.88 -0.79 -15.18
CA LEU A 506 -0.13 -1.94 -15.71
C LEU A 506 0.36 -2.88 -14.59
N LEU A 507 0.92 -2.34 -13.49
CA LEU A 507 1.33 -3.13 -12.33
C LEU A 507 0.15 -3.90 -11.73
N GLU A 508 -0.98 -3.23 -11.51
CA GLU A 508 -2.24 -3.84 -11.06
C GLU A 508 -2.67 -4.97 -12.00
N SER A 509 -2.66 -4.72 -13.32
CA SER A 509 -3.04 -5.71 -14.34
C SER A 509 -2.15 -6.96 -14.30
N GLN A 510 -0.85 -6.76 -14.13
CA GLN A 510 0.14 -7.86 -14.05
C GLN A 510 -0.07 -8.68 -12.77
N CYS A 511 -0.23 -8.02 -11.62
CA CYS A 511 -0.46 -8.68 -10.34
C CYS A 511 -1.76 -9.48 -10.36
N GLU A 512 -2.86 -8.87 -10.81
CA GLU A 512 -4.16 -9.51 -10.93
C GLU A 512 -4.11 -10.74 -11.85
N ASN A 513 -3.45 -10.62 -13.01
CA ASN A 513 -3.33 -11.72 -13.95
C ASN A 513 -2.52 -12.88 -13.38
N ALA A 514 -1.38 -12.60 -12.72
CA ALA A 514 -0.56 -13.64 -12.10
C ALA A 514 -1.33 -14.39 -11.01
N VAL A 515 -2.04 -13.65 -10.15
CA VAL A 515 -2.84 -14.22 -9.06
C VAL A 515 -4.02 -15.03 -9.60
N THR A 516 -4.76 -14.50 -10.57
CA THR A 516 -5.93 -15.19 -11.12
C THR A 516 -5.52 -16.44 -11.91
N ALA A 517 -4.43 -16.38 -12.68
CA ALA A 517 -3.90 -17.55 -13.36
C ALA A 517 -3.49 -18.65 -12.37
N PHE A 518 -2.91 -18.25 -11.23
CA PHE A 518 -2.58 -19.18 -10.16
C PHE A 518 -3.82 -19.77 -9.47
N GLU A 519 -4.85 -18.97 -9.16
CA GLU A 519 -6.12 -19.48 -8.60
C GLU A 519 -6.80 -20.49 -9.54
N GLU A 520 -6.76 -20.25 -10.86
CA GLU A 520 -7.30 -21.16 -11.87
C GLU A 520 -6.54 -22.48 -11.94
N GLU A 521 -5.21 -22.44 -11.80
CA GLU A 521 -4.36 -23.63 -11.75
C GLU A 521 -4.52 -24.38 -10.42
N GLN A 522 -4.69 -23.65 -9.32
CA GLN A 522 -4.68 -24.16 -7.95
C GLN A 522 -5.88 -23.61 -7.16
N PRO A 523 -7.11 -24.12 -7.36
CA PRO A 523 -8.29 -23.63 -6.65
C PRO A 523 -8.19 -23.74 -5.12
N ALA A 524 -7.41 -24.72 -4.62
CA ALA A 524 -7.09 -24.89 -3.20
C ALA A 524 -6.33 -23.71 -2.57
N SER A 525 -5.78 -22.81 -3.39
CA SER A 525 -5.07 -21.62 -2.94
C SER A 525 -5.95 -20.54 -2.32
N VAL A 526 -7.28 -20.65 -2.43
CA VAL A 526 -8.22 -19.67 -1.86
C VAL A 526 -8.91 -20.28 -0.65
N LEU A 527 -8.63 -19.75 0.54
CA LEU A 527 -9.34 -20.12 1.77
C LEU A 527 -10.58 -19.25 1.99
N ALA A 528 -10.50 -17.95 1.65
CA ALA A 528 -11.60 -17.00 1.71
C ALA A 528 -11.38 -15.81 0.75
N GLY A 529 -12.47 -15.10 0.39
CA GLY A 529 -12.43 -13.80 -0.31
C GLY A 529 -11.70 -13.75 -1.67
N GLY A 530 -11.41 -14.90 -2.30
CA GLY A 530 -10.61 -14.97 -3.53
C GLY A 530 -11.21 -14.21 -4.71
N ALA A 531 -10.39 -14.10 -5.76
CA ALA A 531 -10.63 -13.15 -6.82
C ALA A 531 -12.00 -13.42 -7.49
N GLN A 532 -12.36 -14.68 -7.77
CA GLN A 532 -13.66 -15.05 -8.33
C GLN A 532 -14.84 -14.56 -7.48
N ARG A 533 -14.75 -14.70 -6.15
CA ARG A 533 -15.81 -14.32 -5.20
C ARG A 533 -16.02 -12.81 -5.18
N PHE A 534 -14.93 -12.05 -5.25
CA PHE A 534 -14.99 -10.58 -5.35
C PHE A 534 -15.69 -10.12 -6.63
N GLY A 535 -15.40 -10.76 -7.77
CA GLY A 535 -16.07 -10.44 -9.04
C GLY A 535 -17.59 -10.62 -8.96
N SER A 536 -18.05 -11.73 -8.36
CA SER A 536 -19.47 -11.95 -8.11
C SER A 536 -20.07 -10.94 -7.14
N TYR A 537 -19.32 -10.53 -6.13
CA TYR A 537 -19.73 -9.51 -5.16
C TYR A 537 -19.94 -8.14 -5.83
N VAL A 538 -19.00 -7.68 -6.66
CA VAL A 538 -19.13 -6.42 -7.43
C VAL A 538 -20.31 -6.49 -8.41
N ALA A 539 -20.50 -7.61 -9.09
CA ALA A 539 -21.63 -7.79 -10.01
C ALA A 539 -22.99 -7.73 -9.27
N ALA A 540 -23.08 -8.38 -8.11
CA ALA A 540 -24.28 -8.35 -7.28
C ALA A 540 -24.58 -6.94 -6.75
N ALA A 541 -23.56 -6.23 -6.26
CA ALA A 541 -23.65 -4.85 -5.80
C ALA A 541 -24.24 -3.91 -6.87
N ARG A 542 -23.80 -4.07 -8.13
CA ARG A 542 -24.31 -3.29 -9.26
C ARG A 542 -25.74 -3.62 -9.68
N SER A 543 -26.18 -4.86 -9.48
CA SER A 543 -27.52 -5.29 -9.89
C SER A 543 -28.63 -4.91 -8.90
N GLY A 544 -28.27 -4.51 -7.68
CA GLY A 544 -29.19 -4.23 -6.57
C GLY A 544 -29.40 -2.75 -6.23
N GLY A 545 -28.73 -1.83 -6.93
CA GLY A 545 -28.97 -0.39 -6.86
C GLY A 545 -29.72 0.08 -8.09
#